data_AF-A0A662A741-F1
#
_entry.id   AF-A0A662A741-F1
#
_cell.length_a   1.000
_cell.length_b   1.000
_cell.length_c   1.000
_cell.angle_alpha   90.00
_cell.angle_beta   90.00
_cell.angle_gamma   90.00
#
_symmetry.space_group_name_H-M   'P 1'
#
loop_
_entity.id
_entity.type
_entity.pdbx_description
1 polymer ?
#
loop_
_entity_poly.entity_id
_entity_poly.type
_entity_poly.pdbx_seq_one_letter_code
_entity_poly.pdbx_strand_id
1 'polypeptide(L)' 'NGYVDNFLSLEEELGDLFNRPVDIVAEETLQNPYFINVVNKTKTPIYE' A
#
# COMPACT_ATOMS: atom_id res chain seq x y z
N ASN A 1 -11.81 8.10 -16.03
CA ASN A 1 -12.52 6.93 -15.47
C ASN A 1 -11.53 5.83 -15.07
N GLY A 2 -10.62 5.36 -15.94
CA GLY A 2 -9.73 4.24 -15.60
C GLY A 2 -8.71 4.39 -14.44
N TYR A 3 -8.36 5.60 -13.98
CA TYR A 3 -7.41 5.75 -12.86
C TYR A 3 -7.97 5.21 -11.53
N VAL A 4 -9.21 5.56 -11.22
CA VAL A 4 -9.88 5.10 -9.99
C VAL A 4 -10.13 3.60 -10.07
N ASP A 5 -10.59 3.12 -11.23
CA ASP A 5 -10.83 1.70 -11.46
C ASP A 5 -9.54 0.89 -11.27
N ASN A 6 -8.40 1.34 -11.84
CA ASN A 6 -7.11 0.67 -11.65
C ASN A 6 -6.64 0.64 -10.20
N PHE A 7 -6.85 1.74 -9.45
CA PHE A 7 -6.46 1.80 -8.04
C PHE A 7 -7.26 0.81 -7.20
N LEU A 8 -8.59 0.77 -7.38
CA LEU A 8 -9.47 -0.13 -6.64
C LEU A 8 -9.22 -1.60 -7.01
N SER A 9 -9.04 -1.89 -8.29
CA SER A 9 -8.69 -3.25 -8.75
C SER A 9 -7.35 -3.72 -8.17
N LEU A 10 -6.33 -2.85 -8.13
CA LEU A 10 -5.04 -3.21 -7.53
C LEU A 10 -5.17 -3.51 -6.02
N GLU A 11 -5.96 -2.72 -5.29
CA GLU A 11 -6.20 -2.94 -3.86
C GLU A 11 -6.88 -4.31 -3.61
N GLU A 12 -7.90 -4.63 -4.40
CA GLU A 12 -8.62 -5.92 -4.34
C GLU A 12 -7.69 -7.10 -4.68
N GLU A 13 -6.96 -7.02 -5.79
CA GLU A 13 -6.04 -8.09 -6.22
C GLU A 13 -4.91 -8.34 -5.21
N LEU A 14 -4.37 -7.28 -4.58
CA LEU A 14 -3.38 -7.43 -3.51
C LEU A 14 -3.99 -8.04 -2.25
N GLY A 15 -5.25 -7.70 -1.93
CA GLY A 15 -5.99 -8.29 -0.82
C GLY A 15 -6.14 -9.81 -0.98
N ASP A 16 -6.53 -10.23 -2.19
CA ASP A 16 -6.64 -11.64 -2.57
C ASP A 16 -5.28 -12.36 -2.54
N LEU A 17 -4.24 -11.74 -3.11
CA LEU A 17 -2.89 -12.30 -3.15
C LEU A 17 -2.32 -12.57 -1.75
N PHE A 18 -2.49 -11.63 -0.82
CA PHE A 18 -1.97 -11.78 0.55
C PHE A 18 -2.97 -12.42 1.51
N ASN A 19 -4.18 -12.76 1.04
CA ASN A 19 -5.26 -13.34 1.83
C ASN A 19 -5.56 -12.52 3.10
N ARG A 20 -5.53 -11.18 2.98
CA ARG A 20 -5.81 -10.23 4.06
C ARG A 20 -6.21 -8.86 3.48
N PRO A 21 -6.98 -8.03 4.21
CA PRO A 21 -7.21 -6.64 3.81
C PRO A 21 -5.89 -5.89 3.61
N VAL A 22 -5.81 -5.10 2.54
CA VAL A 22 -4.67 -4.27 2.16
C VAL A 22 -5.17 -2.86 1.88
N ASP A 23 -4.44 -1.85 2.34
CA ASP A 23 -4.64 -0.45 1.97
C ASP A 23 -3.43 0.03 1.15
N ILE A 24 -3.69 0.78 0.08
CA ILE A 24 -2.64 1.44 -0.71
C ILE A 24 -2.43 2.85 -0.17
N VAL A 25 -1.19 3.14 0.25
CA VAL A 25 -0.81 4.46 0.78
C VAL A 25 0.34 5.02 -0.05
N ALA A 26 0.16 6.23 -0.57
CA ALA A 26 1.20 6.94 -1.30
C ALA A 26 2.18 7.61 -0.32
N GLU A 27 3.49 7.38 -0.48
CA GLU A 27 4.52 7.78 0.48
C GLU A 27 4.51 9.29 0.74
N GLU A 28 4.23 10.10 -0.29
CA GLU A 28 4.12 11.56 -0.21
C GLU A 28 2.98 12.06 0.69
N THR A 29 1.99 11.22 0.98
CA THR A 29 0.87 11.57 1.88
C THR A 29 1.22 11.36 3.35
N LEU A 30 2.31 10.64 3.65
CA LEU A 30 2.75 10.39 5.03
C LEU A 30 3.52 11.59 5.56
N GLN A 31 2.98 12.26 6.58
CA GLN A 31 3.60 13.44 7.19
C GLN A 31 4.19 13.21 8.58
N ASN A 32 3.73 12.20 9.31
CA ASN A 32 4.17 11.95 10.68
C ASN A 32 5.50 11.17 10.69
N PRO A 33 6.62 11.77 11.14
CA PRO A 33 7.93 11.12 11.10
C PRO A 33 8.03 9.88 11.99
N TYR A 34 7.26 9.83 13.09
CA TYR A 34 7.24 8.64 13.96
C TYR A 34 6.50 7.48 13.31
N PHE A 35 5.38 7.76 12.63
CA PHE A 35 4.62 6.74 11.91
C PHE A 35 5.45 6.15 10.77
N ILE A 36 6.09 7.01 9.97
CA ILE A 36 6.98 6.61 8.88
C ILE A 36 8.10 5.69 9.39
N ASN A 37 8.74 6.06 10.50
CA ASN A 37 9.80 5.25 11.09
C ASN A 37 9.30 3.86 11.53
N VAL A 38 8.08 3.75 12.07
CA VAL A 38 7.50 2.46 12.45
C VAL A 38 7.17 1.60 11.23
N VAL A 39 6.53 2.17 10.20
CA VAL A 39 6.20 1.46 8.95
C VAL A 39 7.46 0.95 8.25
N ASN A 40 8.51 1.77 8.19
CA ASN A 40 9.76 1.40 7.53
C ASN A 40 10.47 0.22 8.20
N LYS A 41 10.26 -0.03 9.50
CA LYS A 41 10.83 -1.20 10.20
C LYS A 41 10.25 -2.53 9.71
N THR A 42 9.06 -2.51 9.12
CA THR A 42 8.37 -3.70 8.60
C THR A 42 8.21 -3.66 7.08
N LYS A 43 8.88 -2.72 6.38
CA LYS A 43 8.80 -2.59 4.92
C LYS A 43 9.49 -3.78 4.26
N THR A 44 8.81 -4.41 3.31
CA THR A 44 9.33 -5.55 2.55
C THR A 44 9.23 -5.24 1.06
N PRO A 45 10.32 -5.39 0.28
CA PRO A 45 10.24 -5.23 -1.17
C PRO A 45 9.36 -6.33 -1.76
N ILE A 46 8.44 -5.93 -2.67
CA ILE A 46 7.53 -6.85 -3.36
C ILE A 46 8.13 -7.34 -4.70
N TYR A 47 9.12 -6.61 -5.23
CA TYR A 47 9.87 -6.94 -6.44
C TYR A 47 11.38 -6.77 -6.18
N GLU A 48 12.21 -7.52 -6.92
CA GLU A 48 13.68 -7.43 -6.89
C GLU A 48 14.23 -6.20 -7.62
#